data_AF-A0A7W1A730-F1
#
_entry.id   AF-A0A7W1A730-F1
#
_cell.length_a   1.000
_cell.length_b   1.000
_cell.length_c   1.000
_cell.angle_alpha   90.00
_cell.angle_beta   90.00
_cell.angle_gamma   90.00
#
_symmetry.space_group_name_H-M   'P 1'
#
loop_
_entity.id
_entity.type
_entity.pdbx_description
1 polymer ?
#
loop_
_entity_poly.entity_id
_entity_poly.type
_entity_poly.pdbx_seq_one_letter_code
_entity_poly.pdbx_strand_id
1 'polypeptide(L)'
;MHDPLLITWASQFDGFSLGITARSAVLTAAVLPPQASPTDRALIGRWLTLALMLEDYMRHDMRQTGDQATAFWRGLRAVGERRAAPTSPYGMALNDIIANLVRLRGVAPADVTLLSVAVGALLDGLATRYTWQRSNMTPDRESERAARARSSGILGIYALLSAIYDWGLAELMLSHPIRRMLGNVELAAALLTEGGAAADRAERTEALLESIQMTLRSLPPRWDALGSWTLHLLAGSAQWAASEQAE
;
A
#
# COMPACT_ATOMS: atom_id res chain seq x y z
N MET A 1 -11.43 15.71 -7.60
CA MET A 1 -12.42 15.07 -8.50
C MET A 1 -12.77 13.72 -7.91
N HIS A 2 -14.05 13.41 -7.68
CA HIS A 2 -14.48 12.16 -7.08
C HIS A 2 -14.64 11.06 -8.15
N ASP A 3 -14.18 9.83 -7.86
CA ASP A 3 -14.46 8.66 -8.70
C ASP A 3 -15.80 8.01 -8.25
N PRO A 4 -16.87 8.10 -9.05
CA PRO A 4 -18.19 7.60 -8.66
C PRO A 4 -18.24 6.08 -8.50
N LEU A 5 -17.39 5.33 -9.21
CA LEU A 5 -17.33 3.87 -9.08
C LEU A 5 -16.65 3.46 -7.77
N LEU A 6 -15.60 4.19 -7.39
CA LEU A 6 -14.94 3.98 -6.10
C LEU A 6 -15.84 4.34 -4.92
N ILE A 7 -16.61 5.43 -5.04
CA ILE A 7 -17.61 5.82 -4.02
C ILE A 7 -18.69 4.75 -3.89
N THR A 8 -19.25 4.28 -5.00
CA THR A 8 -20.31 3.27 -5.01
C THR A 8 -19.83 1.94 -4.41
N TRP A 9 -18.57 1.58 -4.62
CA TRP A 9 -17.98 0.41 -4.00
C TRP A 9 -17.75 0.64 -2.49
N ALA A 10 -17.13 1.75 -2.11
CA ALA A 10 -16.75 1.99 -0.72
C ALA A 10 -17.96 2.21 0.20
N SER A 11 -19.06 2.77 -0.31
CA SER A 11 -20.29 3.02 0.46
C SER A 11 -21.00 1.75 0.95
N GLN A 12 -20.56 0.57 0.48
CA GLN A 12 -21.08 -0.73 0.91
C GLN A 12 -20.48 -1.22 2.23
N PHE A 13 -19.43 -0.56 2.74
CA PHE A 13 -18.69 -0.99 3.93
C PHE A 13 -18.78 0.08 5.02
N ASP A 14 -18.98 -0.35 6.27
CA ASP A 14 -18.85 0.55 7.42
C ASP A 14 -17.40 1.08 7.52
N GLY A 15 -17.26 2.33 7.94
CA GLY A 15 -15.98 3.07 7.89
C GLY A 15 -15.77 3.89 6.61
N PHE A 16 -16.76 3.91 5.72
CA PHE A 16 -16.79 4.80 4.56
C PHE A 16 -16.81 6.28 4.97
N SER A 17 -15.98 7.07 4.29
CA SER A 17 -16.05 8.54 4.31
C SER A 17 -15.80 9.09 2.91
N LEU A 18 -16.55 10.14 2.54
CA LEU A 18 -16.32 10.89 1.30
C LEU A 18 -14.89 11.48 1.26
N GLY A 19 -14.33 11.83 2.42
CA GLY A 19 -12.96 12.32 2.52
C GLY A 19 -11.93 11.23 2.17
N ILE A 20 -12.13 10.00 2.66
CA ILE A 20 -11.25 8.86 2.37
C ILE A 20 -11.27 8.51 0.89
N THR A 21 -12.46 8.44 0.28
CA THR A 21 -12.58 8.11 -1.15
C THR A 21 -12.05 9.22 -2.06
N ALA A 22 -12.23 10.49 -1.68
CA ALA A 22 -11.62 11.61 -2.39
C ALA A 22 -10.08 11.55 -2.34
N ARG A 23 -9.50 11.34 -1.15
CA ARG A 23 -8.04 11.20 -0.98
C ARG A 23 -7.51 9.99 -1.73
N SER A 24 -8.21 8.85 -1.68
CA SER A 24 -7.84 7.67 -2.45
C SER A 24 -7.87 7.92 -3.95
N ALA A 25 -8.85 8.64 -4.47
CA ALA A 25 -8.93 8.96 -5.90
C ALA A 25 -7.75 9.86 -6.34
N VAL A 26 -7.38 10.85 -5.52
CA VAL A 26 -6.21 11.71 -5.75
C VAL A 26 -4.92 10.88 -5.74
N LEU A 27 -4.73 10.05 -4.72
CA LEU A 27 -3.57 9.15 -4.63
C LEU A 27 -3.49 8.20 -5.82
N THR A 28 -4.62 7.59 -6.22
CA THR A 28 -4.69 6.71 -7.39
C THR A 28 -4.29 7.44 -8.67
N ALA A 29 -4.75 8.68 -8.85
CA ALA A 29 -4.38 9.49 -10.00
C ALA A 29 -2.89 9.90 -9.97
N ALA A 30 -2.30 10.07 -8.78
CA ALA A 30 -0.90 10.42 -8.62
C ALA A 30 0.05 9.23 -8.86
N VAL A 31 -0.31 8.03 -8.41
CA VAL A 31 0.57 6.84 -8.47
C VAL A 31 0.39 5.99 -9.73
N LEU A 32 -0.69 6.20 -10.49
CA LEU A 32 -0.93 5.52 -11.76
C LEU A 32 -0.64 6.45 -12.95
N PRO A 33 0.05 5.96 -13.99
CA PRO A 33 0.30 6.74 -15.18
C PRO A 33 -1.02 7.11 -15.88
N PRO A 34 -1.07 8.21 -16.65
CA PRO A 34 -2.29 8.68 -17.31
C PRO A 34 -2.98 7.61 -18.18
N GLN A 35 -2.20 6.72 -18.81
CA GLN A 35 -2.66 5.63 -19.65
C GLN A 35 -3.18 4.39 -18.90
N ALA A 36 -3.12 4.37 -17.56
CA ALA A 36 -3.61 3.23 -16.78
C ALA A 36 -5.10 2.96 -17.07
N SER A 37 -5.43 1.68 -17.23
CA SER A 37 -6.77 1.25 -17.62
C SER A 37 -7.81 1.57 -16.53
N PRO A 38 -9.12 1.66 -16.86
CA PRO A 38 -10.16 1.80 -15.85
C PRO A 38 -10.13 0.66 -14.80
N THR A 39 -9.74 -0.56 -15.21
CA THR A 39 -9.61 -1.71 -14.30
C THR A 39 -8.46 -1.50 -13.31
N ASP A 40 -7.32 -0.98 -13.78
CA ASP A 40 -6.15 -0.70 -12.93
C ASP A 40 -6.51 0.36 -11.89
N ARG A 41 -7.15 1.44 -12.34
CA ARG A 41 -7.63 2.53 -11.47
C ARG A 41 -8.62 2.02 -10.43
N ALA A 42 -9.56 1.17 -10.83
CA ALA A 42 -10.52 0.59 -9.91
C ALA A 42 -9.85 -0.29 -8.85
N LEU A 43 -8.97 -1.22 -9.24
CA LEU A 43 -8.31 -2.14 -8.30
C LEU A 43 -7.37 -1.42 -7.34
N ILE A 44 -6.51 -0.54 -7.87
CA ILE A 44 -5.57 0.22 -7.05
C ILE A 44 -6.31 1.23 -6.17
N GLY A 45 -7.37 1.88 -6.69
CA GLY A 45 -8.21 2.77 -5.91
C GLY A 45 -8.92 2.07 -4.74
N ARG A 46 -9.46 0.86 -4.95
CA ARG A 46 -10.05 0.06 -3.88
C ARG A 46 -9.02 -0.33 -2.82
N TRP A 47 -7.81 -0.72 -3.24
CA TRP A 47 -6.72 -1.05 -2.34
C TRP A 47 -6.29 0.14 -1.49
N LEU A 48 -6.07 1.30 -2.11
CA LEU A 48 -5.72 2.53 -1.41
C LEU A 48 -6.84 3.00 -0.48
N THR A 49 -8.10 2.86 -0.90
CA THR A 49 -9.26 3.15 -0.05
C THR A 49 -9.27 2.26 1.18
N LEU A 50 -9.07 0.96 1.03
CA LEU A 50 -8.97 0.03 2.16
C LEU A 50 -7.83 0.40 3.11
N ALA A 51 -6.65 0.72 2.59
CA ALA A 51 -5.50 1.12 3.39
C ALA A 51 -5.79 2.39 4.21
N LEU A 52 -6.41 3.41 3.58
CA LEU A 52 -6.81 4.64 4.27
C LEU A 52 -7.94 4.40 5.28
N MET A 53 -8.93 3.56 4.97
CA MET A 53 -9.99 3.18 5.89
C MET A 53 -9.43 2.47 7.14
N LEU A 54 -8.45 1.60 6.97
CA LEU A 54 -7.78 0.93 8.09
C LEU A 54 -6.91 1.89 8.91
N GLU A 55 -6.24 2.84 8.27
CA GLU A 55 -5.49 3.88 8.97
C GLU A 55 -6.41 4.82 9.76
N ASP A 56 -7.54 5.23 9.19
CA ASP A 56 -8.55 6.05 9.85
C ASP A 56 -9.16 5.32 11.06
N TYR A 57 -9.55 4.06 10.86
CA TYR A 57 -10.05 3.18 11.93
C TYR A 57 -9.07 3.09 13.10
N MET A 58 -7.78 2.86 12.79
CA MET A 58 -6.71 2.78 13.78
C MET A 58 -6.61 4.09 14.60
N ARG A 59 -6.73 5.25 13.95
CA ARG A 59 -6.56 6.57 14.60
C ARG A 59 -7.75 6.97 15.46
N HIS A 60 -8.97 6.74 14.99
CA HIS A 60 -10.17 7.36 15.55
C HIS A 60 -11.10 6.38 16.29
N ASP A 61 -11.21 5.16 15.78
CA ASP A 61 -12.29 4.25 16.18
C ASP A 61 -11.81 3.03 16.97
N MET A 62 -10.50 2.73 16.92
CA MET A 62 -9.93 1.55 17.57
C MET A 62 -9.78 1.72 19.09
N ARG A 63 -10.93 1.79 19.80
CA ARG A 63 -11.05 1.86 21.27
C ARG A 63 -11.00 0.49 21.96
N GLN A 64 -10.71 -0.56 21.21
CA GLN A 64 -10.75 -1.96 21.63
C GLN A 64 -9.73 -2.28 22.74
N THR A 65 -9.95 -3.37 23.50
CA THR A 65 -8.91 -3.94 24.38
C THR A 65 -7.75 -4.50 23.56
N GLY A 66 -6.58 -4.75 24.18
CA GLY A 66 -5.41 -5.28 23.46
C GLY A 66 -5.70 -6.63 22.77
N ASP A 67 -6.49 -7.47 23.44
CA ASP A 67 -6.92 -8.77 22.91
C ASP A 67 -7.90 -8.63 21.74
N GLN A 68 -8.86 -7.70 21.83
CA GLN A 68 -9.80 -7.41 20.74
C GLN A 68 -9.07 -6.87 19.50
N ALA A 69 -8.12 -5.95 19.69
CA ALA A 69 -7.30 -5.42 18.61
C ALA A 69 -6.46 -6.52 17.95
N THR A 70 -5.85 -7.38 18.75
CA THR A 70 -5.09 -8.53 18.25
C THR A 70 -5.98 -9.49 17.45
N ALA A 71 -7.18 -9.79 17.95
CA ALA A 71 -8.15 -10.63 17.26
C ALA A 71 -8.62 -10.02 15.94
N PHE A 72 -8.86 -8.70 15.91
CA PHE A 72 -9.21 -7.96 14.70
C PHE A 72 -8.12 -8.08 13.62
N TRP A 73 -6.86 -7.77 13.94
CA TRP A 73 -5.75 -7.86 13.00
C TRP A 73 -5.51 -9.29 12.50
N ARG A 74 -5.58 -10.28 13.41
CA ARG A 74 -5.48 -11.71 13.03
C ARG A 74 -6.63 -12.16 12.13
N GLY A 75 -7.84 -11.68 12.39
CA GLY A 75 -9.02 -11.95 11.56
C GLY A 75 -8.85 -11.41 10.14
N LEU A 76 -8.43 -10.14 10.00
CA LEU A 76 -8.13 -9.55 8.70
C LEU A 76 -7.01 -10.28 7.97
N ARG A 77 -5.95 -10.66 8.68
CA ARG A 77 -4.85 -11.45 8.12
C ARG A 77 -5.33 -12.81 7.62
N ALA A 78 -6.18 -13.49 8.38
CA ALA A 78 -6.77 -14.77 7.96
C ALA A 78 -7.65 -14.62 6.72
N VAL A 79 -8.37 -13.50 6.54
CA VAL A 79 -9.09 -13.19 5.30
C VAL A 79 -8.11 -12.96 4.14
N GLY A 80 -7.06 -12.17 4.36
CA GLY A 80 -6.02 -11.88 3.36
C GLY A 80 -5.28 -13.13 2.86
N GLU A 81 -5.07 -14.09 3.76
CA GLU A 81 -4.48 -15.41 3.48
C GLU A 81 -5.52 -16.44 3.03
N ARG A 82 -6.79 -16.04 2.87
CA ARG A 82 -7.92 -16.88 2.45
C ARG A 82 -8.17 -18.10 3.35
N ARG A 83 -7.83 -17.97 4.64
CA ARG A 83 -8.02 -18.99 5.69
C ARG A 83 -9.32 -18.80 6.49
N ALA A 84 -9.98 -17.65 6.35
CA ALA A 84 -11.23 -17.35 7.03
C ALA A 84 -12.20 -16.56 6.15
N ALA A 85 -13.50 -16.68 6.44
CA ALA A 85 -14.53 -15.84 5.82
C ALA A 85 -14.47 -14.41 6.39
N PRO A 86 -14.84 -13.39 5.58
CA PRO A 86 -14.87 -12.02 6.05
C PRO A 86 -16.04 -11.79 7.02
N THR A 87 -15.73 -11.47 8.27
CA THR A 87 -16.73 -11.20 9.32
C THR A 87 -16.84 -9.72 9.70
N SER A 88 -15.90 -8.88 9.24
CA SER A 88 -15.91 -7.43 9.46
C SER A 88 -16.07 -6.68 8.13
N PRO A 89 -16.54 -5.42 8.15
CA PRO A 89 -16.64 -4.58 6.94
C PRO A 89 -15.32 -4.46 6.18
N TYR A 90 -14.21 -4.22 6.90
CA TYR A 90 -12.86 -4.20 6.32
C TYR A 90 -12.45 -5.56 5.74
N GLY A 91 -12.84 -6.66 6.39
CA GLY A 91 -12.63 -8.01 5.88
C GLY A 91 -13.42 -8.26 4.59
N MET A 92 -14.66 -7.77 4.51
CA MET A 92 -15.50 -7.89 3.31
C MET A 92 -14.88 -7.10 2.15
N ALA A 93 -14.41 -5.87 2.40
CA ALA A 93 -13.71 -5.06 1.40
C ALA A 93 -12.42 -5.74 0.91
N LEU A 94 -11.61 -6.27 1.84
CA LEU A 94 -10.39 -7.02 1.51
C LEU A 94 -10.70 -8.28 0.68
N ASN A 95 -11.71 -9.04 1.08
CA ASN A 95 -12.13 -10.24 0.34
C ASN A 95 -12.64 -9.89 -1.06
N ASP A 96 -13.37 -8.78 -1.23
CA ASP A 96 -13.80 -8.32 -2.55
C ASP A 96 -12.61 -7.97 -3.44
N ILE A 97 -11.59 -7.28 -2.93
CA ILE A 97 -10.36 -6.98 -3.70
C ILE A 97 -9.69 -8.29 -4.18
N ILE A 98 -9.52 -9.26 -3.27
CA ILE A 98 -8.91 -10.56 -3.59
C ILE A 98 -9.77 -11.32 -4.61
N ALA A 99 -11.10 -11.33 -4.44
CA ALA A 99 -12.01 -12.01 -5.35
C ALA A 99 -12.00 -11.39 -6.75
N ASN A 100 -11.92 -10.06 -6.86
CA ASN A 100 -11.79 -9.38 -8.14
C ASN A 100 -10.43 -9.66 -8.80
N LEU A 101 -9.34 -9.73 -8.02
CA LEU A 101 -8.03 -10.11 -8.52
C LEU A 101 -8.06 -11.51 -9.16
N VAL A 102 -8.60 -12.50 -8.46
CA VAL A 102 -8.67 -13.90 -8.96
C VAL A 102 -9.54 -14.04 -10.21
N ARG A 103 -10.46 -13.11 -10.45
CA ARG A 103 -11.30 -13.08 -11.66
C ARG A 103 -10.60 -12.49 -12.88
N LEU A 104 -9.47 -11.79 -12.70
CA LEU A 104 -8.71 -11.29 -13.83
C LEU A 104 -8.08 -12.45 -14.61
N ARG A 105 -8.09 -12.33 -15.93
CA ARG A 105 -7.49 -13.33 -16.81
C ARG A 105 -5.97 -13.31 -16.63
N GLY A 106 -5.37 -14.48 -16.42
CA GLY A 106 -3.91 -14.66 -16.40
C GLY A 106 -3.26 -14.52 -15.02
N VAL A 107 -4.02 -14.29 -13.94
CA VAL A 107 -3.46 -14.17 -12.59
C VAL A 107 -2.93 -15.51 -12.10
N ALA A 108 -1.65 -15.54 -11.74
CA ALA A 108 -1.01 -16.73 -11.19
C ALA A 108 -1.31 -16.89 -9.68
N PRO A 109 -1.30 -18.12 -9.14
CA PRO A 109 -1.38 -18.34 -7.69
C PRO A 109 -0.28 -17.60 -6.90
N ALA A 110 0.87 -17.36 -7.53
CA ALA A 110 1.97 -16.62 -6.95
C ALA A 110 1.63 -15.13 -6.72
N ASP A 111 0.84 -14.50 -7.59
CA ASP A 111 0.41 -13.11 -7.42
C ASP A 111 -0.59 -12.97 -6.26
N VAL A 112 -1.49 -13.93 -6.11
CA VAL A 112 -2.42 -13.98 -4.96
C VAL A 112 -1.63 -14.14 -3.67
N THR A 113 -0.60 -15.00 -3.67
CA THR A 113 0.30 -15.18 -2.52
C THR A 113 1.06 -13.88 -2.22
N LEU A 114 1.55 -13.18 -3.24
CA LEU A 114 2.22 -11.90 -3.09
C LEU A 114 1.27 -10.83 -2.50
N LEU A 115 0.01 -10.79 -2.93
CA LEU A 115 -0.98 -9.91 -2.32
C LEU A 115 -1.22 -10.26 -0.84
N SER A 116 -1.29 -11.55 -0.47
CA SER A 116 -1.40 -11.96 0.94
C SER A 116 -0.18 -11.50 1.77
N VAL A 117 1.02 -11.57 1.21
CA VAL A 117 2.24 -11.02 1.85
C VAL A 117 2.12 -9.50 2.02
N ALA A 118 1.61 -8.79 1.01
CA ALA A 118 1.42 -7.35 1.07
C ALA A 118 0.38 -6.93 2.12
N VAL A 119 -0.72 -7.68 2.23
CA VAL A 119 -1.71 -7.52 3.30
C VAL A 119 -1.06 -7.72 4.67
N GLY A 120 -0.27 -8.78 4.83
CA GLY A 120 0.47 -9.02 6.07
C GLY A 120 1.36 -7.82 6.46
N ALA A 121 2.14 -7.30 5.50
CA ALA A 121 3.00 -6.13 5.74
C ALA A 121 2.20 -4.89 6.15
N LEU A 122 1.09 -4.60 5.47
CA LEU A 122 0.18 -3.49 5.80
C LEU A 122 -0.35 -3.61 7.23
N LEU A 123 -0.92 -4.77 7.58
CA LEU A 123 -1.52 -5.01 8.90
C LEU A 123 -0.47 -5.00 10.01
N ASP A 124 0.72 -5.57 9.78
CA ASP A 124 1.81 -5.58 10.76
C ASP A 124 2.32 -4.15 11.03
N GLY A 125 2.41 -3.31 9.99
CA GLY A 125 2.75 -1.89 10.13
C GLY A 125 1.71 -1.10 10.93
N LEU A 126 0.43 -1.27 10.62
CA LEU A 126 -0.67 -0.63 11.34
C LEU A 126 -0.77 -1.10 12.80
N ALA A 127 -0.69 -2.41 13.05
CA ALA A 127 -0.73 -2.97 14.40
C ALA A 127 0.44 -2.49 15.27
N THR A 128 1.63 -2.33 14.68
CA THR A 128 2.81 -1.77 15.36
C THR A 128 2.55 -0.32 15.78
N ARG A 129 2.07 0.52 14.85
CA ARG A 129 1.76 1.94 15.12
C ARG A 129 0.64 2.08 16.17
N TYR A 130 -0.39 1.25 16.08
CA TYR A 130 -1.45 1.17 17.08
C TYR A 130 -0.91 0.85 18.48
N THR A 131 0.00 -0.12 18.58
CA THR A 131 0.60 -0.53 19.86
C THR A 131 1.34 0.62 20.51
N TRP A 132 2.10 1.40 19.74
CA TRP A 132 2.79 2.59 20.24
C TRP A 132 1.82 3.65 20.72
N GLN A 133 0.80 3.98 19.92
CA GLN A 133 -0.23 4.96 20.28
C GLN A 133 -0.95 4.56 21.58
N ARG A 134 -1.38 3.30 21.69
CA ARG A 134 -2.08 2.78 22.87
C ARG A 134 -1.21 2.80 24.12
N SER A 135 0.08 2.49 23.97
CA SER A 135 1.03 2.42 25.08
C SER A 135 1.64 3.78 25.43
N ASN A 136 1.21 4.86 24.77
CA ASN A 136 1.82 6.18 24.84
C ASN A 136 3.36 6.13 24.66
N MET A 137 3.82 5.25 23.77
CA MET A 137 5.23 5.01 23.49
C MET A 137 5.67 5.90 22.33
N THR A 138 6.76 6.62 22.50
CA THR A 138 7.43 7.33 21.41
C THR A 138 8.41 6.39 20.72
N PRO A 139 8.15 5.95 19.48
CA PRO A 139 9.13 5.16 18.73
C PRO A 139 10.35 6.02 18.38
N ASP A 140 11.50 5.39 18.18
CA ASP A 140 12.60 6.06 17.49
C ASP A 140 12.23 6.32 16.02
N ARG A 141 12.90 7.29 15.39
CA ARG A 141 12.58 7.72 14.01
C ARG A 141 12.70 6.60 12.99
N GLU A 142 13.64 5.67 13.16
CA GLU A 142 13.86 4.58 12.20
C GLU A 142 12.72 3.55 12.29
N SER A 143 12.34 3.17 13.51
CA SER A 143 11.17 2.33 13.75
C SER A 143 9.90 2.96 13.21
N GLU A 144 9.68 4.26 13.47
CA GLU A 144 8.50 4.97 12.95
C GLU A 144 8.44 4.94 11.43
N ARG A 145 9.56 5.23 10.75
CA ARG A 145 9.66 5.17 9.29
C ARG A 145 9.39 3.78 8.76
N ALA A 146 9.98 2.75 9.35
CA ALA A 146 9.79 1.37 8.93
C ALA A 146 8.31 0.94 9.05
N ALA A 147 7.65 1.32 10.15
CA ALA A 147 6.24 1.02 10.33
C ALA A 147 5.34 1.81 9.37
N ARG A 148 5.64 3.09 9.13
CA ARG A 148 4.94 3.92 8.12
C ARG A 148 5.07 3.34 6.72
N ALA A 149 6.30 2.99 6.33
CA ALA A 149 6.63 2.36 5.05
C ALA A 149 5.79 1.09 4.84
N ARG A 150 5.77 0.18 5.82
CA ARG A 150 4.94 -1.04 5.77
C ARG A 150 3.43 -0.76 5.73
N SER A 151 2.98 0.24 6.48
CA SER A 151 1.56 0.63 6.51
C SER A 151 1.10 1.46 5.29
N SER A 152 2.00 1.78 4.34
CA SER A 152 1.69 2.63 3.17
C SER A 152 0.79 1.94 2.14
N GLY A 153 0.78 0.60 2.12
CA GLY A 153 0.10 -0.18 1.10
C GLY A 153 0.85 -0.26 -0.24
N ILE A 154 2.04 0.33 -0.38
CA ILE A 154 2.81 0.32 -1.64
C ILE A 154 3.12 -1.09 -2.13
N LEU A 155 3.52 -2.02 -1.25
CA LEU A 155 3.74 -3.42 -1.65
C LEU A 155 2.48 -4.06 -2.25
N GLY A 156 1.29 -3.66 -1.79
CA GLY A 156 0.02 -4.14 -2.34
C GLY A 156 -0.27 -3.59 -3.74
N ILE A 157 0.15 -2.35 -4.02
CA ILE A 157 0.10 -1.78 -5.38
C ILE A 157 0.96 -2.63 -6.32
N TYR A 158 2.20 -2.95 -5.93
CA TYR A 158 3.08 -3.81 -6.74
C TYR A 158 2.53 -5.23 -6.91
N ALA A 159 1.91 -5.81 -5.87
CA ALA A 159 1.27 -7.12 -5.97
C ALA A 159 0.13 -7.12 -7.00
N LEU A 160 -0.72 -6.09 -6.98
CA LEU A 160 -1.83 -5.93 -7.92
C LEU A 160 -1.33 -5.65 -9.34
N LEU A 161 -0.34 -4.78 -9.52
CA LEU A 161 0.24 -4.49 -10.82
C LEU A 161 0.98 -5.71 -11.41
N SER A 162 1.69 -6.49 -10.57
CA SER A 162 2.30 -7.75 -11.01
C SER A 162 1.26 -8.69 -11.61
N ALA A 163 0.11 -8.81 -10.97
CA ALA A 163 -0.99 -9.66 -11.44
C ALA A 163 -1.63 -9.14 -12.74
N ILE A 164 -1.81 -7.82 -12.86
CA ILE A 164 -2.43 -7.18 -14.04
C ILE A 164 -1.52 -7.29 -15.27
N TYR A 165 -0.22 -7.09 -15.08
CA TYR A 165 0.77 -6.97 -16.15
C TYR A 165 1.66 -8.21 -16.32
N ASP A 166 1.39 -9.28 -15.59
CA ASP A 166 2.14 -10.54 -15.60
C ASP A 166 3.67 -10.32 -15.43
N TRP A 167 4.04 -9.49 -14.45
CA TRP A 167 5.46 -9.18 -14.22
C TRP A 167 6.23 -10.35 -13.59
N GLY A 168 5.54 -11.37 -13.08
CA GLY A 168 6.19 -12.46 -12.34
C GLY A 168 6.96 -11.96 -11.11
N LEU A 169 6.48 -10.90 -10.45
CA LEU A 169 7.20 -10.23 -9.36
C LEU A 169 7.47 -11.18 -8.19
N ALA A 170 6.55 -12.10 -7.90
CA ALA A 170 6.72 -13.10 -6.86
C ALA A 170 7.96 -13.98 -7.08
N GLU A 171 8.23 -14.39 -8.31
CA GLU A 171 9.42 -15.16 -8.68
C GLU A 171 10.69 -14.31 -8.62
N LEU A 172 10.59 -13.06 -9.10
CA LEU A 172 11.69 -12.10 -9.07
C LEU A 172 12.15 -11.81 -7.62
N MET A 173 11.22 -11.77 -6.67
CA MET A 173 11.52 -11.58 -5.25
C MET A 173 12.34 -12.71 -4.61
N LEU A 174 12.34 -13.91 -5.19
CA LEU A 174 13.10 -15.06 -4.68
C LEU A 174 14.57 -15.06 -5.14
N SER A 175 14.85 -14.40 -6.27
CA SER A 175 16.11 -14.58 -7.01
C SER A 175 16.87 -13.29 -7.30
N HIS A 176 16.25 -12.13 -7.08
CA HIS A 176 16.80 -10.82 -7.47
C HIS A 176 16.87 -9.86 -6.27
N PRO A 177 17.76 -8.83 -6.30
CA PRO A 177 17.75 -7.71 -5.34
C PRO A 177 16.42 -6.91 -5.26
N ILE A 178 15.38 -7.30 -6.02
CA ILE A 178 14.10 -6.59 -6.09
C ILE A 178 13.42 -6.49 -4.73
N ARG A 179 13.58 -7.50 -3.85
CA ARG A 179 13.01 -7.44 -2.50
C ARG A 179 13.57 -6.26 -1.70
N ARG A 180 14.88 -6.01 -1.82
CA ARG A 180 15.52 -4.84 -1.19
C ARG A 180 15.07 -3.55 -1.85
N MET A 181 14.97 -3.54 -3.19
CA MET A 181 14.47 -2.38 -3.93
C MET A 181 13.05 -1.98 -3.50
N LEU A 182 12.12 -2.93 -3.37
CA LEU A 182 10.76 -2.64 -2.91
C LEU A 182 10.76 -2.04 -1.50
N GLY A 183 11.57 -2.56 -0.59
CA GLY A 183 11.77 -1.95 0.73
C GLY A 183 12.32 -0.52 0.66
N ASN A 184 13.26 -0.26 -0.25
CA ASN A 184 13.77 1.09 -0.50
C ASN A 184 12.69 2.01 -1.09
N VAL A 185 11.79 1.51 -1.94
CA VAL A 185 10.67 2.29 -2.49
C VAL A 185 9.70 2.67 -1.37
N GLU A 186 9.30 1.72 -0.51
CA GLU A 186 8.42 2.01 0.63
C GLU A 186 9.05 3.03 1.60
N LEU A 187 10.35 2.91 1.85
CA LEU A 187 11.10 3.84 2.71
C LEU A 187 11.26 5.21 2.06
N ALA A 188 11.55 5.28 0.76
CA ALA A 188 11.64 6.54 0.02
C ALA A 188 10.30 7.27 0.02
N ALA A 189 9.20 6.55 -0.23
CA ALA A 189 7.87 7.12 -0.13
C ALA A 189 7.55 7.63 1.29
N ALA A 190 7.91 6.87 2.33
CA ALA A 190 7.75 7.31 3.72
C ALA A 190 8.53 8.60 4.01
N LEU A 191 9.80 8.68 3.58
CA LEU A 191 10.65 9.87 3.76
C LEU A 191 10.11 11.11 3.03
N LEU A 192 9.55 10.93 1.83
CA LEU A 192 8.91 12.00 1.06
C LEU A 192 7.69 12.59 1.80
N THR A 193 7.02 11.79 2.63
CA THR A 193 5.83 12.19 3.40
C THR A 193 6.10 12.63 4.84
N GLU A 194 7.31 12.41 5.37
CA GLU A 194 7.66 12.77 6.75
C GLU A 194 7.92 14.28 6.87
N GLY A 195 7.39 14.97 7.90
CA GLY A 195 7.69 16.37 8.22
C GLY A 195 8.88 16.51 9.18
N GLY A 196 10.07 16.87 8.68
CA GLY A 196 11.34 16.95 9.42
C GLY A 196 12.36 17.89 8.75
N ALA A 197 13.64 17.87 9.16
CA ALA A 197 14.68 18.73 8.59
C ALA A 197 14.93 18.39 7.10
N ALA A 198 14.87 19.39 6.22
CA ALA A 198 14.88 19.18 4.77
C ALA A 198 16.18 18.54 4.22
N ALA A 199 17.34 18.89 4.78
CA ALA A 199 18.63 18.45 4.24
C ALA A 199 18.91 16.94 4.43
N ASP A 200 18.77 16.39 5.65
CA ASP A 200 19.00 14.96 5.94
C ASP A 200 17.97 14.07 5.21
N ARG A 201 16.73 14.54 5.03
CA ARG A 201 15.73 13.83 4.24
C ARG A 201 16.09 13.82 2.75
N ALA A 202 16.58 14.93 2.20
CA ALA A 202 16.95 15.02 0.79
C ALA A 202 18.08 14.06 0.46
N GLU A 203 19.17 14.06 1.23
CA GLU A 203 20.32 13.18 1.03
C GLU A 203 19.95 11.69 1.12
N ARG A 204 19.17 11.30 2.14
CA ARG A 204 18.72 9.90 2.26
C ARG A 204 17.77 9.48 1.15
N THR A 205 16.87 10.38 0.74
CA THR A 205 15.95 10.12 -0.37
C THR A 205 16.73 9.94 -1.66
N GLU A 206 17.73 10.78 -1.93
CA GLU A 206 18.61 10.66 -3.09
C GLU A 206 19.37 9.32 -3.09
N ALA A 207 19.99 8.93 -1.97
CA ALA A 207 20.67 7.65 -1.85
C ALA A 207 19.74 6.43 -2.10
N LEU A 208 18.49 6.50 -1.63
CA LEU A 208 17.49 5.47 -1.91
C LEU A 208 17.10 5.45 -3.38
N LEU A 209 16.89 6.62 -3.99
CA LEU A 209 16.54 6.74 -5.41
C LEU A 209 17.67 6.20 -6.30
N GLU A 210 18.93 6.51 -5.98
CA GLU A 210 20.08 5.94 -6.69
C GLU A 210 20.12 4.42 -6.57
N SER A 211 19.93 3.87 -5.35
CA SER A 211 19.89 2.43 -5.12
C SER A 211 18.75 1.73 -5.90
N ILE A 212 17.58 2.37 -5.94
CA ILE A 212 16.42 1.89 -6.71
C ILE A 212 16.75 1.89 -8.20
N GLN A 213 17.26 3.01 -8.73
CA GLN A 213 17.63 3.13 -10.14
C GLN A 213 18.71 2.13 -10.55
N MET A 214 19.73 1.91 -9.72
CA MET A 214 20.76 0.90 -9.98
C MET A 214 20.15 -0.51 -10.07
N THR A 215 19.23 -0.85 -9.16
CA THR A 215 18.55 -2.15 -9.21
C THR A 215 17.69 -2.28 -10.46
N LEU A 216 16.93 -1.24 -10.82
CA LEU A 216 16.09 -1.23 -12.01
C LEU A 216 16.91 -1.37 -13.31
N ARG A 217 18.08 -0.71 -13.41
CA ARG A 217 18.98 -0.84 -14.58
C ARG A 217 19.56 -2.24 -14.76
N SER A 218 19.60 -3.04 -13.70
CA SER A 218 20.07 -4.43 -13.77
C SER A 218 18.97 -5.42 -14.22
N LEU A 219 17.72 -4.97 -14.29
CA LEU A 219 16.62 -5.81 -14.72
C LEU A 219 16.68 -6.06 -16.23
N PRO A 220 16.39 -7.28 -16.68
CA PRO A 220 16.20 -7.55 -18.09
C PRO A 220 15.05 -6.74 -18.71
N PRO A 221 15.07 -6.46 -20.03
CA PRO A 221 14.12 -5.54 -20.68
C PRO A 221 12.64 -5.90 -20.50
N ARG A 222 12.31 -7.17 -20.24
CA ARG A 222 10.93 -7.60 -19.96
C ARG A 222 10.30 -6.92 -18.74
N TRP A 223 11.10 -6.28 -17.88
CA TRP A 223 10.65 -5.55 -16.70
C TRP A 223 10.84 -4.03 -16.79
N ASP A 224 11.09 -3.47 -17.97
CA ASP A 224 11.24 -2.01 -18.13
C ASP A 224 10.00 -1.24 -17.64
N ALA A 225 8.82 -1.82 -17.83
CA ALA A 225 7.57 -1.30 -17.31
C ALA A 225 7.62 -1.14 -15.78
N LEU A 226 8.12 -2.14 -15.04
CA LEU A 226 8.27 -2.07 -13.58
C LEU A 226 9.10 -0.86 -13.17
N GLY A 227 10.17 -0.55 -13.90
CA GLY A 227 11.00 0.62 -13.64
C GLY A 227 10.26 1.94 -13.85
N SER A 228 9.58 2.08 -15.00
CA SER A 228 8.78 3.28 -15.31
C SER A 228 7.67 3.51 -14.26
N TRP A 229 6.96 2.45 -13.88
CA TRP A 229 5.93 2.47 -12.85
C TRP A 229 6.48 2.82 -11.46
N THR A 230 7.65 2.30 -11.11
CA THR A 230 8.32 2.61 -9.83
C THR A 230 8.65 4.10 -9.72
N LEU A 231 9.22 4.68 -10.78
CA LEU A 231 9.54 6.10 -10.83
C LEU A 231 8.28 6.97 -10.79
N HIS A 232 7.21 6.56 -11.48
CA HIS A 232 5.94 7.27 -11.47
C HIS A 232 5.30 7.26 -10.07
N LEU A 233 5.29 6.11 -9.38
CA LEU A 233 4.77 5.99 -8.02
C LEU A 233 5.51 6.92 -7.05
N LEU A 234 6.84 6.98 -7.14
CA LEU A 234 7.64 7.85 -6.27
C LEU A 234 7.41 9.33 -6.56
N ALA A 235 7.32 9.72 -7.84
CA ALA A 235 6.99 11.09 -8.23
C ALA A 235 5.58 11.50 -7.75
N GLY A 236 4.60 10.61 -7.91
CA GLY A 236 3.24 10.82 -7.43
C GLY A 236 3.16 10.94 -5.91
N SER A 237 3.93 10.11 -5.18
CA SER A 237 4.01 10.18 -3.71
C SER A 237 4.58 11.51 -3.24
N ALA A 238 5.63 12.02 -3.90
CA ALA A 238 6.21 13.33 -3.60
C ALA A 238 5.22 14.47 -3.90
N GLN A 239 4.52 14.41 -5.03
CA GLN A 239 3.52 15.41 -5.41
C GLN A 239 2.37 15.47 -4.38
N TRP A 240 1.88 14.32 -3.95
CA TRP A 240 0.83 14.26 -2.93
C TRP A 240 1.31 14.78 -1.58
N ALA A 241 2.51 14.41 -1.15
CA ALA A 241 3.10 14.93 0.09
C ALA A 241 3.22 16.46 0.08
N ALA A 242 3.60 17.04 -1.06
CA ALA A 242 3.66 18.48 -1.24
C ALA A 242 2.27 19.14 -1.17
N SER A 243 1.22 18.49 -1.70
CA SER A 243 -0.14 19.03 -1.60
C SER A 243 -0.69 19.03 -0.18
N GLU A 244 -0.45 17.98 0.61
CA GLU A 244 -0.95 17.91 2.00
C GLU A 244 -0.19 18.84 2.96
N GLN A 245 0.96 19.38 2.56
CA GLN A 245 1.70 20.41 3.32
C GLN A 245 1.30 21.84 2.96
N ALA A 246 0.63 22.03 1.82
CA ALA A 246 0.13 23.33 1.38
C ALA A 246 -1.27 23.64 1.92
N GLU A 247 -1.98 22.62 2.40
CA GLU A 247 -3.29 22.69 3.09
C GLU A 247 -3.12 22.85 4.60
#